data_AF-A0A642USS7-F1
#
_entry.id   AF-A0A642USS7-F1
#
_cell.length_a   1.000
_cell.length_b   1.000
_cell.length_c   1.000
_cell.angle_alpha   90.00
_cell.angle_beta   90.00
_cell.angle_gamma   90.00
#
_symmetry.space_group_name_H-M   'P 1'
#
loop_
_entity.id
_entity.type
_entity.pdbx_description
1 polymer ?
#
loop_
_entity_poly.entity_id
_entity_poly.type
_entity_poly.pdbx_seq_one_letter_code
_entity_poly.pdbx_strand_id
1 'polypeptide(L)'
;MFLKSSLIDIMPESWLERFPFKVGQNIFSLLDTPSVCRLYLAFEWRAFAEEIEYWLATAEVEVTADVVVEGDPTKIDYTLAMLPACNIVVNVTTKFLQLTLWHLERAQFISVRLSISDSSYCGKYCADLRFLGTKLAELSLNKVVVNFKKDIPKTLRKLRLEGLSYSSSSKL
;
A
#
# COMPACT_ATOMS: atom_id res chain seq x y z
N MET A 1 -9.62 2.86 43.77
CA MET A 1 -8.20 3.23 43.62
C MET A 1 -7.81 2.93 42.18
N PHE A 2 -8.00 3.89 41.28
CA PHE A 2 -7.67 3.75 39.87
C PHE A 2 -6.44 4.64 39.60
N LEU A 3 -5.30 4.02 39.37
CA LEU A 3 -4.14 4.69 38.80
C LEU A 3 -4.41 4.87 37.30
N LYS A 4 -5.06 5.98 36.95
CA LYS A 4 -5.07 6.54 35.59
C LYS A 4 -4.33 7.87 35.68
N SER A 5 -3.48 8.14 34.71
CA SER A 5 -2.54 9.26 34.60
C SER A 5 -1.21 9.05 35.34
N SER A 6 -0.12 9.01 34.56
CA SER A 6 1.17 9.62 34.96
C SER A 6 2.28 9.56 33.90
N LEU A 7 2.01 9.37 32.59
CA LEU A 7 3.06 9.53 31.57
C LEU A 7 2.70 10.48 30.42
N ILE A 8 1.41 10.72 30.16
CA ILE A 8 1.00 11.65 29.10
C ILE A 8 1.02 13.12 29.60
N ASP A 9 0.87 13.35 30.90
CA ASP A 9 0.84 14.71 31.48
C ASP A 9 2.24 15.35 31.73
N ILE A 10 3.34 14.64 31.47
CA ILE A 10 4.70 15.12 31.77
C ILE A 10 5.39 15.75 30.55
N MET A 11 4.86 15.57 29.35
CA MET A 11 5.46 16.09 28.13
C MET A 11 4.64 17.26 27.58
N PRO A 12 5.05 18.52 27.81
CA PRO A 12 4.34 19.66 27.24
C PRO A 12 4.34 19.54 25.71
N GLU A 13 3.19 19.69 25.06
CA GLU A 13 3.01 19.46 23.61
C GLU A 13 4.07 20.16 22.73
N SER A 14 4.67 21.25 23.22
CA SER A 14 5.71 22.05 22.57
C SER A 14 7.15 21.51 22.64
N TRP A 15 7.44 20.44 23.39
CA TRP A 15 8.81 19.90 23.45
C TRP A 15 9.19 19.18 22.15
N LEU A 16 8.21 18.51 21.54
CA LEU A 16 8.36 17.78 20.30
C LEU A 16 8.71 18.74 19.15
N GLU A 17 8.05 19.90 19.05
CA GLU A 17 8.28 20.93 18.02
C GLU A 17 9.72 21.46 17.96
N ARG A 18 10.55 21.20 18.98
CA ARG A 18 11.93 21.68 19.05
C ARG A 18 12.94 20.73 18.43
N PHE A 19 12.55 19.51 18.04
CA PHE A 19 13.49 18.61 17.40
C PHE A 19 13.77 19.04 15.96
N PRO A 20 15.03 19.04 15.52
CA PRO A 20 15.35 19.24 14.11
C PRO A 20 14.67 18.18 13.25
N PHE A 21 14.21 18.58 12.05
CA PHE A 21 13.60 17.69 11.04
C PHE A 21 14.32 16.34 10.89
N LYS A 22 15.66 16.39 10.84
CA LYS A 22 16.52 15.21 10.69
C LYS A 22 16.43 14.20 11.85
N VAL A 23 16.17 14.67 13.08
CA VAL A 23 15.95 13.80 14.23
C VAL A 23 14.62 13.06 14.08
N GLY A 24 13.56 13.75 13.63
CA GLY A 24 12.29 13.12 13.31
C GLY A 24 12.43 12.01 12.26
N GLN A 25 13.13 12.31 11.15
CA GLN A 25 13.42 11.32 10.11
C GLN A 25 14.17 10.08 10.64
N ASN A 26 15.15 10.29 11.53
CA ASN A 26 15.87 9.18 12.16
C ASN A 26 14.94 8.34 13.04
N ILE A 27 14.06 8.97 13.83
CA ILE A 27 13.08 8.25 14.65
C ILE A 27 12.16 7.41 13.75
N PHE A 28 11.62 7.99 12.68
CA PHE A 28 10.70 7.27 11.79
C PHE A 28 11.37 6.13 11.03
N SER A 29 12.66 6.27 10.69
CA SER A 29 13.45 5.19 10.11
C SER A 29 13.65 3.97 11.03
N LEU A 30 13.43 4.13 12.34
CA LEU A 30 13.52 3.06 13.33
C LEU A 30 12.15 2.41 13.62
N LEU A 31 11.06 2.97 13.10
CA LEU A 31 9.71 2.46 13.27
C LEU A 31 9.29 1.60 12.08
N ASP A 32 8.41 0.63 12.33
CA ASP A 32 7.73 -0.07 11.25
C ASP A 32 6.69 0.84 10.59
N THR A 33 6.48 0.67 9.29
CA THR A 33 5.57 1.50 8.49
C THR A 33 4.17 1.63 9.10
N PRO A 34 3.50 0.55 9.57
CA PRO A 34 2.19 0.67 10.22
C PRO A 34 2.20 1.60 11.45
N SER A 35 3.28 1.60 12.23
CA SER A 35 3.41 2.51 13.37
C SER A 35 3.59 3.96 12.94
N VAL A 36 4.34 4.22 11.86
CA VAL A 36 4.46 5.57 11.28
C VAL A 36 3.12 6.06 10.73
N CYS A 37 2.34 5.20 10.07
CA CYS A 37 1.00 5.55 9.59
C CYS A 37 0.04 5.90 10.74
N ARG A 38 0.07 5.11 11.82
CA ARG A 38 -0.71 5.41 13.04
C ARG A 38 -0.27 6.73 13.68
N LEU A 39 1.03 7.00 13.66
CA LEU A 39 1.59 8.26 14.13
C LEU A 39 1.07 9.42 13.27
N TYR A 40 1.10 9.30 11.93
CA TYR A 40 0.54 10.31 11.04
C TYR A 40 -0.91 10.64 11.39
N LEU A 41 -1.77 9.64 11.59
CA LEU A 41 -3.17 9.85 11.96
C LEU A 41 -3.34 10.50 13.33
N ALA A 42 -2.50 10.14 14.31
CA ALA A 42 -2.53 10.75 15.63
C ALA A 42 -2.04 12.21 15.61
N PHE A 43 -1.19 12.56 14.65
CA PHE A 43 -0.51 13.84 14.55
C PHE A 43 -0.87 14.65 13.29
N GLU A 44 -1.92 14.29 12.55
CA GLU A 44 -2.29 14.89 11.25
C GLU A 44 -2.43 16.43 11.32
N TRP A 45 -2.82 16.94 12.49
CA TRP A 45 -3.03 18.37 12.75
C TRP A 45 -1.98 18.97 13.71
N ARG A 46 -0.86 18.29 13.90
CA ARG A 46 0.14 18.61 14.94
C ARG A 46 1.55 18.67 14.33
N ALA A 47 2.49 19.05 15.19
CA ALA A 47 3.93 18.95 14.90
C ALA A 47 4.29 17.54 14.37
N PHE A 48 5.25 17.47 13.46
CA PHE A 48 5.70 16.26 12.74
C PHE A 48 4.86 15.78 11.57
N ALA A 49 3.69 16.36 11.30
CA ALA A 49 2.89 15.95 10.13
C ALA A 49 3.71 16.03 8.83
N GLU A 50 4.45 17.13 8.63
CA GLU A 50 5.31 17.33 7.45
C GLU A 50 6.47 16.34 7.40
N GLU A 51 7.16 16.11 8.51
CA GLU A 51 8.24 15.14 8.61
C GLU A 51 7.75 13.72 8.31
N ILE A 52 6.61 13.34 8.88
CA ILE A 52 6.01 12.01 8.69
C ILE A 52 5.54 11.86 7.24
N GLU A 53 4.89 12.89 6.68
CA GLU A 53 4.46 12.90 5.28
C GLU A 53 5.66 12.81 4.33
N TYR A 54 6.74 13.54 4.59
CA TYR A 54 7.98 13.44 3.83
C TYR A 54 8.58 12.03 3.89
N TRP A 55 8.60 11.42 5.08
CA TRP A 55 9.10 10.07 5.23
C TRP A 55 8.22 9.07 4.47
N LEU A 56 6.89 9.16 4.61
CA LEU A 56 5.94 8.28 3.91
C LEU A 56 5.97 8.48 2.38
N ALA A 57 6.21 9.69 1.90
CA ALA A 57 6.33 9.99 0.48
C ALA A 57 7.60 9.39 -0.15
N THR A 58 8.64 9.15 0.65
CA THR A 58 9.91 8.54 0.20
C THR A 58 9.99 7.04 0.46
N ALA A 59 9.24 6.54 1.45
CA ALA A 59 9.14 5.12 1.76
C ALA A 59 8.30 4.35 0.73
N GLU A 60 8.62 3.07 0.57
CA GLU A 60 7.76 2.11 -0.13
C GLU A 60 6.95 1.35 0.92
N VAL A 61 5.64 1.58 0.94
CA VAL A 61 4.72 0.98 1.91
C VAL A 61 4.15 -0.30 1.34
N GLU A 62 4.51 -1.44 1.92
CA GLU A 62 3.90 -2.71 1.54
C GLU A 62 2.49 -2.81 2.10
N VAL A 63 1.54 -3.16 1.23
CA VAL A 63 0.12 -3.29 1.55
C VAL A 63 -0.38 -4.64 1.04
N THR A 64 -1.17 -5.33 1.85
CA THR A 64 -1.75 -6.61 1.50
C THR A 64 -3.24 -6.60 1.80
N ALA A 65 -4.05 -7.13 0.87
CA ALA A 65 -5.49 -7.29 1.08
C ALA A 65 -5.84 -8.61 1.81
N ASP A 66 -4.85 -9.49 1.99
CA ASP A 66 -5.05 -10.90 2.37
C ASP A 66 -5.21 -11.13 3.88
N VAL A 67 -5.05 -10.11 4.73
CA VAL A 67 -5.07 -10.28 6.18
C VAL A 67 -6.44 -9.91 6.77
N VAL A 68 -7.46 -10.69 6.45
CA VAL A 68 -8.53 -10.91 7.43
C VAL A 68 -8.08 -12.12 8.25
N VAL A 69 -7.42 -11.88 9.38
CA VAL A 69 -7.29 -12.96 10.38
C VAL A 69 -8.72 -13.26 10.84
N GLU A 70 -9.22 -14.47 10.56
CA GLU A 70 -10.50 -14.93 11.09
C GLU A 70 -10.51 -14.68 12.61
N GLY A 71 -11.43 -13.82 13.06
CA GLY A 71 -11.60 -13.49 14.48
C GLY A 71 -11.04 -12.14 14.95
N ASP A 72 -10.35 -11.36 14.10
CA ASP A 72 -9.88 -10.02 14.48
C ASP A 72 -10.22 -8.94 13.42
N PRO A 73 -11.36 -8.24 13.57
CA PRO A 73 -11.77 -7.18 12.66
C PRO A 73 -10.89 -5.92 12.73
N THR A 74 -9.92 -5.85 13.66
CA THR A 74 -8.94 -4.75 13.75
C THR A 74 -7.71 -4.97 12.86
N LYS A 75 -7.56 -6.16 12.26
CA LYS A 75 -6.43 -6.53 11.39
C LYS A 75 -6.68 -6.35 9.90
N ILE A 76 -7.87 -5.90 9.51
CA ILE A 76 -8.03 -5.37 8.17
C ILE A 76 -7.08 -4.16 8.12
N ASP A 77 -6.03 -4.27 7.31
CA ASP A 77 -5.04 -3.23 7.13
C ASP A 77 -5.68 -2.10 6.29
N TYR A 78 -6.59 -1.37 6.94
CA TYR A 78 -7.27 -0.18 6.44
C TYR A 78 -6.31 1.00 6.24
N THR A 79 -5.00 0.79 6.45
CA THR A 79 -3.95 1.78 6.21
C THR A 79 -4.06 2.39 4.82
N LEU A 80 -4.40 1.64 3.77
CA LEU A 80 -4.56 2.20 2.42
C LEU A 80 -5.55 3.37 2.30
N ALA A 81 -6.64 3.36 3.08
CA ALA A 81 -7.64 4.42 3.04
C ALA A 81 -7.26 5.65 3.88
N MET A 82 -6.29 5.50 4.77
CA MET A 82 -5.89 6.50 5.76
C MET A 82 -4.44 6.97 5.57
N LEU A 83 -3.74 6.41 4.60
CA LEU A 83 -2.38 6.80 4.24
C LEU A 83 -2.41 8.16 3.53
N PRO A 84 -1.48 9.07 3.85
CA PRO A 84 -1.19 10.17 2.95
C PRO A 84 -0.66 9.60 1.62
N ALA A 85 -0.62 10.43 0.59
CA ALA A 85 -0.12 10.00 -0.71
C ALA A 85 1.33 9.49 -0.58
N CYS A 86 1.51 8.17 -0.77
CA CYS A 86 2.81 7.49 -0.65
C CYS A 86 3.05 6.53 -1.81
N ASN A 87 4.25 5.95 -1.90
CA ASN A 87 4.55 4.87 -2.84
C ASN A 87 4.14 3.55 -2.20
N ILE A 88 3.27 2.78 -2.85
CA ILE A 88 2.75 1.52 -2.30
C ILE A 88 3.22 0.31 -3.10
N VAL A 89 3.41 -0.79 -2.40
CA VAL A 89 3.79 -2.10 -2.95
C VAL A 89 2.68 -3.07 -2.61
N VAL A 90 1.98 -3.54 -3.62
CA VAL A 90 0.80 -4.40 -3.47
C VAL A 90 1.15 -5.79 -3.94
N ASN A 91 1.15 -6.75 -3.03
CA ASN A 91 1.26 -8.17 -3.35
C ASN A 91 -0.12 -8.81 -3.16
N VAL A 92 -0.69 -9.38 -4.23
CA VAL A 92 -2.07 -9.88 -4.22
C VAL A 92 -2.19 -11.19 -4.98
N THR A 93 -3.06 -12.07 -4.50
CA THR A 93 -3.47 -13.26 -5.26
C THR A 93 -4.70 -12.97 -6.12
N THR A 94 -4.87 -13.69 -7.22
CA THR A 94 -6.06 -13.59 -8.10
C THR A 94 -7.39 -13.65 -7.33
N LYS A 95 -7.45 -14.42 -6.24
CA LYS A 95 -8.61 -14.54 -5.33
C LYS A 95 -9.06 -13.21 -4.73
N PHE A 96 -8.12 -12.33 -4.38
CA PHE A 96 -8.41 -11.05 -3.72
C PHE A 96 -8.25 -9.84 -4.63
N LEU A 97 -7.86 -10.05 -5.90
CA LEU A 97 -7.55 -8.99 -6.84
C LEU A 97 -8.68 -7.96 -6.99
N GLN A 98 -9.93 -8.40 -7.14
CA GLN A 98 -11.05 -7.47 -7.34
C GLN A 98 -11.25 -6.56 -6.12
N LEU A 99 -11.14 -7.10 -4.90
CA LEU A 99 -11.25 -6.33 -3.67
C LEU A 99 -10.09 -5.32 -3.56
N THR A 100 -8.87 -5.76 -3.85
CA THR A 100 -7.69 -4.91 -3.86
C THR A 100 -7.83 -3.75 -4.85
N LEU A 101 -8.31 -4.02 -6.07
CA LEU A 101 -8.51 -2.97 -7.08
C LEU A 101 -9.59 -1.97 -6.64
N TRP A 102 -10.69 -2.45 -6.05
CA TRP A 102 -11.72 -1.57 -5.49
C TRP A 102 -11.16 -0.62 -4.41
N HIS A 103 -10.21 -1.08 -3.60
CA HIS A 103 -9.51 -0.22 -2.65
C HIS A 103 -8.55 0.77 -3.34
N LEU A 104 -7.77 0.30 -4.33
CA LEU A 104 -6.84 1.15 -5.08
C LEU A 104 -7.57 2.25 -5.87
N GLU A 105 -8.80 2.04 -6.31
CA GLU A 105 -9.60 3.09 -6.96
C GLU A 105 -9.93 4.27 -6.01
N ARG A 106 -9.92 4.02 -4.69
CA ARG A 106 -10.34 4.98 -3.67
C ARG A 106 -9.17 5.54 -2.85
N ALA A 107 -8.05 4.84 -2.83
CA ALA A 107 -6.86 5.23 -2.09
C ALA A 107 -6.08 6.38 -2.77
N GLN A 108 -5.46 7.22 -1.96
CA GLN A 108 -4.51 8.23 -2.45
C GLN A 108 -3.09 7.69 -2.34
N PHE A 109 -2.41 7.58 -3.48
CA PHE A 109 -1.01 7.17 -3.57
C PHE A 109 -0.30 7.92 -4.71
N ILE A 110 1.01 8.07 -4.55
CA ILE A 110 1.94 8.67 -5.53
C ILE A 110 2.19 7.67 -6.66
N SER A 111 2.57 6.45 -6.29
CA SER A 111 2.83 5.36 -7.24
C SER A 111 2.51 4.00 -6.63
N VAL A 112 2.23 3.02 -7.47
CA VAL A 112 1.99 1.63 -7.07
C VAL A 112 2.86 0.68 -7.87
N ARG A 113 3.48 -0.27 -7.15
CA ARG A 113 4.02 -1.51 -7.73
C ARG A 113 3.06 -2.64 -7.39
N LEU A 114 2.52 -3.30 -8.41
CA LEU A 114 1.52 -4.35 -8.24
C LEU A 114 2.09 -5.70 -8.66
N SER A 115 2.08 -6.67 -7.75
CA SER A 115 2.42 -8.06 -8.04
C SER A 115 1.18 -8.94 -7.90
N ILE A 116 0.75 -9.54 -9.00
CA ILE A 116 -0.41 -10.43 -9.05
C ILE A 116 0.09 -11.85 -9.24
N SER A 117 -0.26 -12.74 -8.32
CA SER A 117 0.06 -14.16 -8.41
C SER A 117 -1.22 -15.00 -8.51
N ASP A 118 -1.21 -16.01 -9.38
CA ASP A 118 -2.28 -16.99 -9.40
C ASP A 118 -1.91 -18.21 -8.55
N SER A 119 -2.65 -18.42 -7.47
CA SER A 119 -2.49 -19.58 -6.59
C SER A 119 -3.43 -20.74 -6.98
N SER A 120 -4.40 -20.48 -7.84
CA SER A 120 -5.46 -21.41 -8.20
C SER A 120 -5.51 -21.56 -9.71
N TYR A 121 -5.60 -22.77 -10.27
CA TYR A 121 -5.76 -22.98 -11.72
C TYR A 121 -7.13 -22.50 -12.27
N CYS A 122 -7.79 -21.58 -11.57
CA CYS A 122 -9.17 -21.20 -11.72
C CYS A 122 -9.30 -20.01 -12.67
N GLY A 123 -9.23 -20.28 -13.97
CA GLY A 123 -9.81 -19.41 -15.00
C GLY A 123 -9.05 -18.12 -15.34
N LYS A 124 -9.38 -17.60 -16.53
CA LYS A 124 -8.83 -16.34 -17.03
C LYS A 124 -9.46 -15.17 -16.26
N TYR A 125 -8.75 -14.61 -15.28
CA TYR A 125 -9.15 -13.36 -14.65
C TYR A 125 -8.72 -12.16 -15.52
N CYS A 126 -9.70 -11.36 -15.91
CA CYS A 126 -9.52 -10.12 -16.66
C CYS A 126 -9.76 -8.97 -15.68
N ALA A 127 -8.70 -8.29 -15.25
CA ALA A 127 -8.83 -7.12 -14.39
C ALA A 127 -8.35 -5.89 -15.15
N ASP A 128 -9.20 -4.87 -15.22
CA ASP A 128 -8.84 -3.61 -15.87
C ASP A 128 -7.92 -2.79 -14.94
N LEU A 129 -6.63 -2.70 -15.29
CA LEU A 129 -5.65 -1.92 -14.54
C LEU A 129 -5.46 -0.52 -15.11
N ARG A 130 -6.24 -0.12 -16.14
CA ARG A 130 -6.07 1.18 -16.80
C ARG A 130 -6.39 2.36 -15.89
N PHE A 131 -7.28 2.20 -14.91
CA PHE A 131 -7.62 3.25 -13.97
C PHE A 131 -6.40 3.71 -13.14
N LEU A 132 -5.40 2.84 -12.95
CA LEU A 132 -4.16 3.18 -12.26
C LEU A 132 -3.28 4.12 -13.10
N GLY A 133 -3.45 4.16 -14.43
CA GLY A 133 -2.83 5.13 -15.32
C GLY A 133 -1.33 5.31 -15.09
N THR A 134 -0.90 6.55 -14.88
CA THR A 134 0.49 6.93 -14.61
C THR A 134 0.98 6.52 -13.22
N LYS A 135 0.07 6.19 -12.30
CA LYS A 135 0.44 5.77 -10.94
C LYS A 135 0.95 4.33 -10.92
N LEU A 136 0.57 3.48 -11.87
CA LEU A 136 1.13 2.13 -11.98
C LEU A 136 2.57 2.17 -12.53
N ALA A 137 3.54 2.13 -11.62
CA ALA A 137 4.96 2.20 -11.96
C ALA A 137 5.51 0.85 -12.41
N GLU A 138 5.20 -0.22 -11.68
CA GLU A 138 5.65 -1.58 -11.96
C GLU A 138 4.51 -2.58 -11.85
N LEU A 139 4.47 -3.55 -12.76
CA LEU A 139 3.52 -4.66 -12.76
C LEU A 139 4.27 -5.98 -12.86
N SER A 140 4.04 -6.88 -11.92
CA SER A 140 4.53 -8.26 -11.93
C SER A 140 3.35 -9.22 -12.03
N LEU A 141 3.38 -10.13 -13.00
CA LEU A 141 2.34 -11.12 -13.23
C LEU A 141 2.96 -12.51 -13.15
N ASN A 142 2.54 -13.31 -12.18
CA ASN A 142 3.02 -14.67 -11.97
C ASN A 142 1.89 -15.67 -12.20
N LYS A 143 1.97 -16.45 -13.29
CA LYS A 143 0.95 -17.41 -13.73
C LYS A 143 -0.43 -16.81 -14.01
N VAL A 144 -0.50 -15.50 -14.28
CA VAL A 144 -1.75 -14.78 -14.59
C VAL A 144 -1.89 -14.56 -16.09
N VAL A 145 -3.11 -14.76 -16.62
CA VAL A 145 -3.46 -14.44 -18.01
C VAL A 145 -4.10 -13.06 -18.07
N VAL A 146 -3.52 -12.13 -18.83
CA VAL A 146 -4.04 -10.76 -19.01
C VAL A 146 -4.18 -10.40 -20.49
N ASN A 147 -5.13 -9.52 -20.82
CA ASN A 147 -5.20 -8.93 -22.15
C ASN A 147 -4.34 -7.66 -22.20
N PHE A 148 -3.08 -7.79 -22.61
CA PHE A 148 -2.11 -6.68 -22.71
C PHE A 148 -2.63 -5.44 -23.45
N LYS A 149 -3.53 -5.61 -24.43
CA LYS A 149 -4.08 -4.48 -25.20
C LYS A 149 -5.19 -3.73 -24.48
N LYS A 150 -5.94 -4.42 -23.62
CA LYS A 150 -7.14 -3.87 -22.98
C LYS A 150 -6.96 -3.54 -21.51
N ASP A 151 -6.10 -4.27 -20.81
CA ASP A 151 -6.10 -4.28 -19.35
C ASP A 151 -4.92 -3.51 -18.75
N ILE A 152 -3.84 -3.29 -19.51
CA ILE A 152 -2.61 -2.68 -19.00
C ILE A 152 -2.49 -1.23 -19.49
N PRO A 153 -2.22 -0.26 -18.60
CA PRO A 153 -2.01 1.13 -19.01
C PRO A 153 -0.72 1.26 -19.83
N LYS A 154 -0.77 2.06 -20.90
CA LYS A 154 0.39 2.33 -21.77
C LYS A 154 1.54 3.08 -21.07
N THR A 155 1.27 3.67 -19.92
CA THR A 155 2.20 4.42 -19.07
C THR A 155 3.05 3.53 -18.16
N LEU A 156 2.81 2.22 -18.15
CA LEU A 156 3.57 1.25 -17.35
C LEU A 156 5.06 1.31 -17.72
N ARG A 157 5.92 1.55 -16.73
CA ARG A 157 7.37 1.66 -16.94
C ARG A 157 8.07 0.32 -16.97
N LYS A 158 7.58 -0.63 -16.17
CA LYS A 158 8.22 -1.94 -16.00
C LYS A 158 7.18 -3.04 -15.88
N LEU A 159 7.36 -4.07 -16.69
CA LEU A 159 6.52 -5.26 -16.72
C LEU A 159 7.39 -6.49 -16.46
N ARG A 160 6.99 -7.32 -15.49
CA ARG A 160 7.60 -8.61 -15.20
C ARG A 160 6.57 -9.70 -15.41
N LEU A 161 6.98 -10.75 -16.11
CA LEU A 161 6.13 -11.88 -16.47
C LEU A 161 6.83 -13.15 -16.01
N GLU A 162 6.20 -13.87 -15.10
CA GLU A 162 6.73 -15.09 -14.49
C GLU A 162 5.71 -16.22 -14.66
N GLY A 163 6.19 -17.44 -14.93
CA GLY A 163 5.32 -18.62 -14.99
C GLY A 163 4.22 -18.58 -16.06
N LEU A 164 4.42 -17.85 -17.18
CA LEU A 164 3.44 -17.82 -18.26
C LEU A 164 3.38 -19.15 -19.01
N SER A 165 2.18 -19.73 -19.10
CA SER A 165 1.88 -20.81 -20.03
C SER A 165 1.24 -20.25 -21.31
N TYR A 166 1.87 -20.47 -22.46
CA TYR A 166 1.29 -20.10 -23.75
C TYR A 166 0.12 -21.03 -24.10
N SER A 167 -1.12 -20.52 -24.07
CA SER A 167 -2.24 -21.24 -24.70
C SER A 167 -2.28 -20.85 -26.19
N SER A 168 -1.70 -21.68 -27.05
CA SER A 168 -1.83 -21.54 -28.51
C SER A 168 -3.26 -21.88 -28.94
N SER A 169 -4.19 -20.96 -28.74
CA SER A 169 -5.57 -21.04 -29.25
C SER A 169 -5.69 -20.19 -30.51
N SER A 170 -4.88 -20.49 -31.51
CA SER A 170 -5.07 -20.02 -32.88
C SER A 170 -6.15 -20.87 -33.53
N LYS A 171 -7.42 -20.47 -33.40
CA LYS A 171 -8.43 -20.81 -34.41
C LYS A 171 -8.55 -19.60 -35.33
N LEU A 172 -7.92 -19.75 -36.50
CA LEU A 172 -8.28 -19.06 -37.74
C LEU A 172 -9.77 -19.28 -38.05
#